data_AF-A0A7W0U054-F1
#
_entry.id   AF-A0A7W0U054-F1
#
_cell.length_a   1.000
_cell.length_b   1.000
_cell.length_c   1.000
_cell.angle_alpha   90.00
_cell.angle_beta   90.00
_cell.angle_gamma   90.00
#
_symmetry.space_group_name_H-M   'P 1'
#
loop_
_entity.id
_entity.type
_entity.pdbx_description
1 polymer ?
#
loop_
_entity_poly.entity_id
_entity_poly.type
_entity_poly.pdbx_seq_one_letter_code
_entity_poly.pdbx_strand_id
1 'polypeptide(L)'
;MRRRRRIVGVVSLAGAGLLGKSLSTKPGSPEFYGLTLGVAGTWTLGGLASGPVHRGWVQDRDQRLSRPVITPVLTGVVAFLVFYLCAVASRHVPVLDRAISSVLRYARVGSSRSVLLTTLVNGAAEEIFFRGALYAAVGKQHPVALSTAVYSLATTSTRNPALVLASAVMGALFGLQRQATGGIQAPMLTHLTWSTLMLRFLPPLFDNDVPTAAALR
;
A
#
# COMPACT_ATOMS: atom_id res chain seq x y z
N MET A 1 -9.27 -19.71 -16.17
CA MET A 1 -9.25 -19.57 -14.69
C MET A 1 -8.12 -20.34 -13.99
N ARG A 2 -7.86 -21.63 -14.29
CA ARG A 2 -6.75 -22.38 -13.64
C ARG A 2 -5.36 -21.75 -13.82
N ARG A 3 -5.01 -21.29 -15.03
CA ARG A 3 -3.76 -20.57 -15.32
C ARG A 3 -3.62 -19.29 -14.47
N ARG A 4 -4.68 -18.48 -14.39
CA ARG A 4 -4.71 -17.24 -13.61
C ARG A 4 -4.43 -17.49 -12.13
N ARG A 5 -5.09 -18.49 -11.52
CA ARG A 5 -4.88 -18.86 -10.11
C ARG A 5 -3.46 -19.34 -9.84
N ARG A 6 -2.85 -20.12 -10.75
CA ARG A 6 -1.45 -20.54 -10.62
C ARG A 6 -0.49 -19.35 -10.66
N ILE A 7 -0.63 -18.46 -11.63
CA ILE A 7 0.20 -17.25 -11.75
C ILE A 7 0.08 -16.41 -10.48
N VAL A 8 -1.15 -16.13 -10.03
CA VAL A 8 -1.40 -15.36 -8.82
C VAL A 8 -0.79 -16.02 -7.59
N GLY A 9 -0.91 -17.35 -7.42
CA GLY A 9 -0.31 -18.06 -6.30
C GLY A 9 1.21 -17.93 -6.26
N VAL A 10 1.88 -18.21 -7.39
CA VAL A 10 3.34 -18.12 -7.51
C VAL A 10 3.83 -16.69 -7.27
N VAL A 11 3.18 -15.71 -7.91
CA VAL A 11 3.56 -14.30 -7.78
C VAL A 11 3.34 -13.81 -6.34
N SER A 12 2.25 -14.22 -5.67
CA SER A 12 1.99 -13.88 -4.26
C SER A 12 3.13 -14.31 -3.35
N LEU A 13 3.62 -15.54 -3.52
CA LEU A 13 4.75 -16.07 -2.73
C LEU A 13 6.05 -15.32 -3.05
N ALA A 14 6.37 -15.15 -4.33
CA ALA A 14 7.59 -14.48 -4.78
C ALA A 14 7.64 -13.02 -4.32
N GLY A 15 6.56 -12.26 -4.56
CA GLY A 15 6.49 -10.86 -4.18
C GLY A 15 6.43 -10.66 -2.67
N ALA A 16 5.78 -11.55 -1.90
CA ALA A 16 5.82 -11.50 -0.44
C ALA A 16 7.26 -11.73 0.08
N GLY A 17 7.99 -12.69 -0.48
CA GLY A 17 9.39 -12.93 -0.13
C GLY A 17 10.29 -11.73 -0.45
N LEU A 18 10.14 -11.15 -1.64
CA LEU A 18 10.88 -9.94 -2.05
C LEU A 18 10.56 -8.73 -1.16
N LEU A 19 9.28 -8.55 -0.79
CA LEU A 19 8.84 -7.47 0.09
C LEU A 19 9.44 -7.61 1.49
N GLY A 20 9.48 -8.82 2.04
CA GLY A 20 10.11 -9.08 3.33
C GLY A 20 11.62 -8.84 3.28
N LYS A 21 12.27 -9.22 2.18
CA LYS A 21 13.69 -8.96 1.96
C LYS A 21 13.98 -7.47 1.84
N SER A 22 13.19 -6.71 1.07
CA SER A 22 13.43 -5.27 0.86
C SER A 22 13.41 -4.49 2.18
N LEU A 23 12.42 -4.75 3.05
CA LEU A 23 12.31 -4.12 4.37
C LEU A 23 13.21 -4.76 5.46
N SER A 24 14.08 -5.69 5.09
CA SER A 24 15.19 -6.17 5.93
C SER A 24 16.53 -5.52 5.56
N THR A 25 16.59 -4.74 4.47
CA THR A 25 17.83 -4.08 4.01
C THR A 25 18.03 -2.70 4.64
N LYS A 26 19.25 -2.17 4.54
CA LYS A 26 19.59 -0.84 5.06
C LYS A 26 18.77 0.25 4.33
N PRO A 27 18.05 1.11 5.07
CA PRO A 27 17.36 2.27 4.50
C PRO A 27 18.26 3.13 3.61
N GLY A 28 17.73 3.56 2.47
CA GLY A 28 18.45 4.42 1.52
C GLY A 28 19.55 3.73 0.71
N SER A 29 19.76 2.42 0.87
CA SER A 29 20.76 1.67 0.09
C SER A 29 20.31 1.38 -1.34
N PRO A 30 21.26 1.18 -2.29
CA PRO A 30 20.92 0.70 -3.64
C PRO A 30 20.18 -0.64 -3.63
N GLU A 31 20.52 -1.53 -2.69
CA GLU A 31 19.84 -2.83 -2.52
C GLU A 31 18.36 -2.64 -2.15
N PHE A 32 18.06 -1.72 -1.22
CA PHE A 32 16.68 -1.38 -0.85
C PHE A 32 15.87 -0.93 -2.07
N TYR A 33 16.39 0.02 -2.85
CA TYR A 33 15.69 0.52 -4.03
C TYR A 33 15.55 -0.55 -5.12
N GLY A 34 16.61 -1.33 -5.37
CA GLY A 34 16.58 -2.43 -6.34
C GLY A 34 15.55 -3.50 -5.99
N LEU A 35 15.51 -3.94 -4.73
CA LEU A 35 14.52 -4.91 -4.26
C LEU A 35 13.10 -4.33 -4.29
N THR A 36 12.92 -3.08 -3.88
CA THR A 36 11.60 -2.41 -3.86
C THR A 36 11.05 -2.20 -5.29
N LEU A 37 11.91 -1.91 -6.26
CA LEU A 37 11.53 -1.91 -7.68
C LEU A 37 11.26 -3.34 -8.20
N GLY A 38 12.03 -4.33 -7.73
CA GLY A 38 11.80 -5.74 -8.04
C GLY A 38 10.44 -6.26 -7.53
N VAL A 39 10.02 -5.83 -6.34
CA VAL A 39 8.67 -6.09 -5.79
C VAL A 39 7.61 -5.49 -6.73
N ALA A 40 7.72 -4.22 -7.07
CA ALA A 40 6.78 -3.56 -7.97
C ALA A 40 6.74 -4.22 -9.37
N GLY A 41 7.90 -4.61 -9.90
CA GLY A 41 7.99 -5.37 -11.15
C GLY A 41 7.28 -6.71 -11.06
N THR A 42 7.49 -7.45 -9.97
CA THR A 42 6.85 -8.74 -9.72
C THR A 42 5.32 -8.63 -9.69
N TRP A 43 4.79 -7.64 -8.96
CA TRP A 43 3.35 -7.39 -8.91
C TRP A 43 2.77 -6.94 -10.25
N THR A 44 3.44 -6.01 -10.92
CA THR A 44 2.97 -5.49 -12.21
C THR A 44 2.96 -6.59 -13.28
N LEU A 45 4.08 -7.32 -13.44
CA LEU A 45 4.20 -8.39 -14.42
C LEU A 45 3.24 -9.54 -14.12
N GLY A 46 3.14 -9.97 -12.86
CA GLY A 46 2.16 -10.98 -12.46
C GLY A 46 0.73 -10.54 -12.67
N GLY A 47 0.46 -9.24 -12.45
CA GLY A 47 -0.81 -8.59 -12.71
C GLY A 47 -1.25 -8.71 -14.17
N LEU A 48 -0.39 -8.23 -15.07
CA LEU A 48 -0.60 -8.19 -16.51
C LEU A 48 -0.60 -9.59 -17.14
N ALA A 49 0.26 -10.49 -16.68
CA ALA A 49 0.31 -11.88 -17.16
C ALA A 49 -0.95 -12.68 -16.78
N SER A 50 -1.69 -12.26 -15.75
CA SER A 50 -2.90 -12.94 -15.27
C SER A 50 -4.14 -12.70 -16.14
N GLY A 51 -4.15 -11.64 -16.95
CA GLY A 51 -5.29 -11.21 -17.77
C GLY A 51 -5.57 -9.71 -17.70
N PRO A 52 -6.65 -9.23 -18.36
CA PRO A 52 -6.93 -7.80 -18.49
C PRO A 52 -7.19 -7.12 -17.15
N VAL A 53 -6.61 -5.92 -17.01
CA VAL A 53 -6.76 -5.03 -15.86
C VAL A 53 -7.73 -3.92 -16.22
N HIS A 54 -8.86 -3.86 -15.51
CA HIS A 54 -9.93 -2.92 -15.81
C HIS A 54 -9.78 -1.67 -14.95
N ARG A 55 -10.02 -0.49 -15.55
CA ARG A 55 -9.96 0.80 -14.82
C ARG A 55 -11.20 1.04 -13.95
N GLY A 56 -12.37 0.59 -14.42
CA GLY A 56 -13.63 0.75 -13.70
C GLY A 56 -14.34 2.06 -14.03
N TRP A 57 -15.61 2.15 -13.65
CA TRP A 57 -16.53 3.24 -13.93
C TRP A 57 -17.46 3.46 -12.73
N VAL A 58 -17.97 4.67 -12.57
CA VAL A 58 -19.04 5.01 -11.63
C VAL A 58 -20.15 5.67 -12.42
N GLN A 59 -21.39 5.38 -12.04
CA GLN A 59 -22.57 6.04 -12.58
C GLN A 59 -22.94 7.21 -11.68
N ASP A 60 -23.02 8.41 -12.24
CA ASP A 60 -23.48 9.61 -11.52
C ASP A 60 -25.01 9.62 -11.39
N ARG A 61 -25.56 10.57 -10.62
CA ARG A 61 -27.00 10.81 -10.41
C ARG A 61 -27.75 10.99 -11.73
N ASP A 62 -27.10 11.60 -12.72
CA ASP A 62 -27.64 11.78 -14.08
C ASP A 62 -27.47 10.55 -14.98
N GLN A 63 -27.20 9.38 -14.39
CA GLN A 63 -26.95 8.11 -15.07
C GLN A 63 -25.74 8.09 -16.03
N ARG A 64 -24.90 9.13 -16.01
CA ARG A 64 -23.69 9.21 -16.83
C ARG A 64 -22.58 8.35 -16.25
N LEU A 65 -21.96 7.52 -17.09
CA LEU A 65 -20.77 6.76 -16.72
C LEU A 65 -19.54 7.66 -16.80
N SER A 66 -18.86 7.83 -15.69
CA SER A 66 -17.60 8.56 -15.61
C SER A 66 -16.55 7.75 -14.86
N ARG A 67 -15.29 8.16 -15.01
CA ARG A 67 -14.20 7.51 -14.26
C ARG A 67 -14.04 8.21 -12.91
N PRO A 68 -14.00 7.47 -11.80
CA PRO A 68 -13.88 8.06 -10.48
C PRO A 68 -12.49 8.68 -10.30
N VAL A 69 -12.44 9.98 -10.01
CA VAL A 69 -11.19 10.72 -9.71
C VAL A 69 -11.31 11.44 -8.36
N ILE A 70 -12.29 12.33 -8.22
CA ILE A 70 -12.45 13.16 -7.01
C ILE A 70 -12.72 12.29 -5.76
N THR A 71 -13.72 11.43 -5.83
CA THR A 71 -14.12 10.54 -4.71
C THR A 71 -12.96 9.70 -4.17
N PRO A 72 -12.18 8.95 -4.98
CA PRO A 72 -11.06 8.18 -4.45
C PRO A 72 -9.92 9.04 -3.91
N VAL A 73 -9.64 10.21 -4.50
CA VAL A 73 -8.64 11.15 -3.95
C VAL A 73 -9.08 11.63 -2.56
N LEU A 74 -10.34 12.07 -2.40
CA LEU A 74 -10.90 12.47 -1.11
C LEU A 74 -10.90 11.31 -0.11
N THR A 75 -11.21 10.10 -0.57
CA THR A 75 -11.14 8.90 0.28
C THR A 75 -9.71 8.65 0.76
N GLY A 76 -8.70 8.87 -0.08
CA GLY A 76 -7.29 8.77 0.28
C GLY A 76 -6.89 9.81 1.34
N VAL A 77 -7.37 11.05 1.20
CA VAL A 77 -7.18 12.12 2.20
C VAL A 77 -7.82 11.74 3.53
N VAL A 78 -9.09 11.31 3.52
CA VAL A 78 -9.80 10.90 4.74
C VAL A 78 -9.13 9.71 5.41
N ALA A 79 -8.76 8.68 4.64
CA ALA A 79 -8.02 7.54 5.16
C ALA A 79 -6.69 7.99 5.79
N PHE A 80 -5.98 8.94 5.18
CA PHE A 80 -4.76 9.49 5.74
C PHE A 80 -5.04 10.18 7.08
N LEU A 81 -6.06 11.03 7.16
CA LEU A 81 -6.41 11.72 8.39
C LEU A 81 -6.74 10.75 9.52
N VAL A 82 -7.50 9.69 9.24
CA VAL A 82 -7.80 8.64 10.22
C VAL A 82 -6.52 7.96 10.70
N PHE A 83 -5.64 7.55 9.78
CA PHE A 83 -4.36 6.91 10.13
C PHE A 83 -3.43 7.86 10.88
N TYR A 84 -3.41 9.14 10.53
CA TYR A 84 -2.62 10.16 11.20
C TYR A 84 -3.07 10.33 12.66
N LEU A 85 -4.38 10.43 12.90
CA LEU A 85 -4.94 10.49 14.26
C LEU A 85 -4.63 9.22 15.06
N CYS A 86 -4.79 8.04 14.46
CA CYS A 86 -4.39 6.78 15.10
C CYS A 86 -2.88 6.76 15.42
N ALA A 87 -2.05 7.32 14.55
CA ALA A 87 -0.61 7.38 14.76
C ALA A 87 -0.23 8.32 15.91
N VAL A 88 -0.91 9.46 16.07
CA VAL A 88 -0.75 10.34 17.24
C VAL A 88 -1.01 9.55 18.54
N ALA A 89 -2.11 8.81 18.60
CA ALA A 89 -2.42 7.98 19.77
C ALA A 89 -1.41 6.83 19.95
N SER A 90 -0.93 6.25 18.85
CA SER A 90 -0.01 5.10 18.86
C SER A 90 1.36 5.41 19.46
N ARG A 91 1.78 6.69 19.50
CA ARG A 91 3.03 7.12 20.14
C ARG A 91 3.08 6.78 21.64
N HIS A 92 1.92 6.64 22.28
CA HIS A 92 1.84 6.27 23.69
C HIS A 92 1.91 4.75 23.93
N VAL A 93 1.95 3.94 22.87
CA VAL A 93 2.03 2.47 22.95
C VAL A 93 3.38 2.02 22.41
N PRO A 94 4.34 1.60 23.27
CA PRO A 94 5.72 1.34 22.87
C PRO A 94 5.89 0.34 21.72
N VAL A 95 5.00 -0.65 21.61
CA VAL A 95 5.02 -1.63 20.52
C VAL A 95 4.66 -0.98 19.18
N LEU A 96 3.65 -0.10 19.15
CA LEU A 96 3.22 0.59 17.94
C LEU A 96 4.17 1.70 17.55
N ASP A 97 4.66 2.48 18.52
CA ASP A 97 5.68 3.50 18.29
C ASP A 97 6.92 2.91 17.60
N ARG A 98 7.48 1.82 18.14
CA ARG A 98 8.62 1.13 17.52
C ARG A 98 8.29 0.59 16.13
N ALA A 99 7.11 0.00 15.94
CA ALA A 99 6.70 -0.55 14.65
C ALA A 99 6.59 0.57 13.59
N ILE A 100 5.92 1.67 13.90
CA ILE A 100 5.75 2.80 12.98
C ILE A 100 7.10 3.50 12.73
N SER A 101 7.86 3.80 13.78
CA SER A 101 9.18 4.43 13.68
C SER A 101 10.18 3.60 12.86
N SER A 102 10.08 2.26 12.90
CA SER A 102 10.93 1.37 12.11
C SER A 102 10.74 1.54 10.61
N VAL A 103 9.49 1.65 10.14
CA VAL A 103 9.20 1.81 8.71
C VAL A 103 9.43 3.25 8.25
N LEU A 104 9.12 4.24 9.08
CA LEU A 104 9.37 5.66 8.74
C LEU A 104 10.87 5.97 8.57
N ARG A 105 11.76 5.14 9.11
CA ARG A 105 13.21 5.26 8.87
C ARG A 105 13.58 5.20 7.39
N TYR A 106 12.85 4.42 6.58
CA TYR A 106 13.05 4.35 5.13
C TYR A 106 12.74 5.68 4.44
N ALA A 107 11.75 6.42 4.95
CA ALA A 107 11.39 7.75 4.48
C ALA A 107 12.42 8.82 4.86
N ARG A 108 13.06 8.68 6.03
CA ARG A 108 14.02 9.67 6.54
C ARG A 108 15.41 9.58 5.93
N VAL A 109 15.93 8.36 5.81
CA VAL A 109 17.31 8.14 5.35
C VAL A 109 17.40 8.16 3.82
N GLY A 110 16.32 7.77 3.13
CA GLY A 110 16.29 7.79 1.67
C GLY A 110 16.18 9.20 1.10
N SER A 111 16.61 9.38 -0.15
CA SER A 111 16.35 10.64 -0.84
C SER A 111 14.84 10.79 -1.03
N SER A 112 14.28 11.96 -0.65
CA SER A 112 12.83 12.14 -0.61
C SER A 112 12.15 11.84 -1.96
N ARG A 113 12.85 12.10 -3.08
CA ARG A 113 12.37 11.79 -4.43
C ARG A 113 12.40 10.29 -4.75
N SER A 114 13.48 9.57 -4.44
CA SER A 114 13.56 8.14 -4.74
C SER A 114 12.60 7.34 -3.86
N VAL A 115 12.45 7.71 -2.59
CA VAL A 115 11.47 7.06 -1.71
C VAL A 115 10.05 7.33 -2.19
N LEU A 116 9.71 8.58 -2.52
CA LEU A 116 8.40 8.90 -3.08
C LEU A 116 8.14 8.09 -4.36
N LEU A 117 9.10 8.04 -5.28
CA LEU A 117 8.98 7.28 -6.51
C LEU A 117 8.74 5.79 -6.22
N THR A 118 9.55 5.17 -5.38
CA THR A 118 9.39 3.73 -5.09
C THR A 118 8.09 3.44 -4.33
N THR A 119 7.66 4.32 -3.42
CA THR A 119 6.36 4.22 -2.74
C THR A 119 5.20 4.29 -3.73
N LEU A 120 5.20 5.26 -4.65
CA LEU A 120 4.14 5.40 -5.65
C LEU A 120 4.12 4.22 -6.63
N VAL A 121 5.29 3.81 -7.11
CA VAL A 121 5.42 2.66 -8.03
C VAL A 121 4.96 1.37 -7.35
N ASN A 122 5.29 1.14 -6.08
CA ASN A 122 4.79 -0.02 -5.35
C ASN A 122 3.29 0.05 -5.11
N GLY A 123 2.75 1.20 -4.67
CA GLY A 123 1.31 1.34 -4.46
C GLY A 123 0.50 1.06 -5.73
N ALA A 124 0.96 1.56 -6.88
CA ALA A 124 0.33 1.27 -8.17
C ALA A 124 0.44 -0.23 -8.54
N ALA A 125 1.62 -0.82 -8.37
CA ALA A 125 1.87 -2.22 -8.68
C ALA A 125 1.04 -3.18 -7.80
N GLU A 126 0.90 -2.86 -6.52
CA GLU A 126 0.04 -3.58 -5.59
C GLU A 126 -1.42 -3.57 -6.06
N GLU A 127 -1.96 -2.42 -6.50
CA GLU A 127 -3.35 -2.38 -6.98
C GLU A 127 -3.55 -3.15 -8.29
N ILE A 128 -2.56 -3.14 -9.18
CA ILE A 128 -2.54 -3.96 -10.40
C ILE A 128 -2.64 -5.45 -10.04
N PHE A 129 -1.89 -5.90 -9.03
CA PHE A 129 -1.86 -7.30 -8.64
C PHE A 129 -3.04 -7.69 -7.74
N PHE A 130 -3.18 -7.06 -6.57
CA PHE A 130 -4.15 -7.45 -5.55
C PHE A 130 -5.59 -7.15 -5.97
N ARG A 131 -5.87 -5.96 -6.54
CA ARG A 131 -7.24 -5.53 -6.95
C ARG A 131 -7.54 -5.84 -8.41
N GLY A 132 -6.51 -6.07 -9.22
CA GLY A 132 -6.63 -6.55 -10.59
C GLY A 132 -6.60 -8.08 -10.65
N ALA A 133 -5.40 -8.65 -10.61
CA ALA A 133 -5.16 -10.07 -10.87
C ALA A 133 -5.77 -11.03 -9.85
N LEU A 134 -5.43 -10.84 -8.57
CA LEU A 134 -5.87 -11.69 -7.47
C LEU A 134 -7.37 -11.58 -7.26
N TYR A 135 -7.91 -10.37 -7.15
CA TYR A 135 -9.35 -10.14 -6.98
C TYR A 135 -10.18 -10.87 -8.04
N ALA A 136 -9.75 -10.82 -9.30
CA ALA A 136 -10.44 -11.52 -10.38
C ALA A 136 -10.11 -13.03 -10.48
N ALA A 137 -9.04 -13.51 -9.84
CA ALA A 137 -8.71 -14.94 -9.76
C ALA A 137 -9.50 -15.68 -8.67
N VAL A 138 -9.85 -14.97 -7.58
CA VAL A 138 -10.69 -15.46 -6.49
C VAL A 138 -12.09 -15.82 -7.00
N GLY A 139 -12.68 -14.95 -7.84
CA GLY A 139 -14.00 -15.17 -8.43
C GLY A 139 -15.13 -14.48 -7.64
N LYS A 140 -16.34 -15.05 -7.67
CA LYS A 140 -17.54 -14.38 -7.13
C LYS A 140 -17.70 -14.49 -5.60
N GLN A 141 -17.06 -15.46 -4.97
CA GLN A 141 -17.21 -15.70 -3.53
C GLN A 141 -16.23 -14.82 -2.74
N HIS A 142 -16.78 -13.88 -1.96
CA HIS A 142 -16.05 -12.99 -1.05
C HIS A 142 -14.74 -12.37 -1.59
N PRO A 143 -14.74 -11.78 -2.80
CA PRO A 143 -13.50 -11.29 -3.42
C PRO A 143 -12.79 -10.21 -2.59
N VAL A 144 -13.55 -9.33 -1.91
CA VAL A 144 -13.01 -8.31 -1.00
C VAL A 144 -12.24 -8.93 0.16
N ALA A 145 -12.86 -9.89 0.87
CA ALA A 145 -12.26 -10.51 2.04
C ALA A 145 -11.02 -11.33 1.67
N LEU A 146 -11.09 -12.13 0.60
CA LEU A 146 -9.98 -12.98 0.18
C LEU A 146 -8.81 -12.17 -0.42
N SER A 147 -9.08 -11.13 -1.21
CA SER A 147 -7.98 -10.27 -1.68
C SER A 147 -7.30 -9.54 -0.53
N THR A 148 -8.10 -9.10 0.47
CA THR A 148 -7.58 -8.45 1.68
C THR A 148 -6.75 -9.41 2.52
N ALA A 149 -7.24 -10.63 2.76
CA ALA A 149 -6.53 -11.64 3.54
C ALA A 149 -5.18 -11.99 2.92
N VAL A 150 -5.13 -12.21 1.59
CA VAL A 150 -3.87 -12.50 0.90
C VAL A 150 -2.94 -11.29 0.87
N TYR A 151 -3.47 -10.07 0.72
CA TYR A 151 -2.68 -8.84 0.82
C TYR A 151 -2.04 -8.70 2.21
N SER A 152 -2.84 -8.83 3.28
CA SER A 152 -2.36 -8.79 4.65
C SER A 152 -1.37 -9.90 4.97
N LEU A 153 -1.63 -11.12 4.49
CA LEU A 153 -0.71 -12.26 4.64
C LEU A 153 0.62 -11.98 3.95
N ALA A 154 0.62 -11.45 2.72
CA ALA A 154 1.83 -11.03 2.04
C ALA A 154 2.59 -9.95 2.83
N THR A 155 1.88 -8.98 3.43
CA THR A 155 2.50 -7.94 4.27
C THR A 155 3.14 -8.50 5.54
N THR A 156 2.75 -9.67 6.04
CA THR A 156 3.39 -10.27 7.23
C THR A 156 4.89 -10.53 7.02
N SER A 157 5.34 -10.68 5.77
CA SER A 157 6.76 -10.85 5.44
C SER A 157 7.62 -9.64 5.82
N THR A 158 7.00 -8.45 5.95
CA THR A 158 7.64 -7.23 6.43
C THR A 158 8.01 -7.29 7.91
N ARG A 159 7.46 -8.26 8.66
CA ARG A 159 7.60 -8.41 10.12
C ARG A 159 7.22 -7.16 10.91
N ASN A 160 6.35 -6.33 10.34
CA ASN A 160 5.89 -5.09 10.96
C ASN A 160 4.38 -5.15 11.25
N PRO A 161 3.96 -5.23 12.53
CA PRO A 161 2.55 -5.36 12.87
C PRO A 161 1.71 -4.13 12.47
N ALA A 162 2.30 -2.93 12.46
CA ALA A 162 1.61 -1.73 12.02
C ALA A 162 1.31 -1.77 10.51
N LEU A 163 2.23 -2.29 9.69
CA LEU A 163 1.99 -2.50 8.25
C LEU A 163 0.93 -3.57 8.00
N VAL A 164 0.93 -4.65 8.77
CA VAL A 164 -0.10 -5.72 8.64
C VAL A 164 -1.48 -5.21 9.01
N LEU A 165 -1.60 -4.41 10.07
CA LEU A 165 -2.86 -3.78 10.45
C LEU A 165 -3.32 -2.78 9.38
N ALA A 166 -2.41 -1.94 8.89
CA ALA A 166 -2.68 -1.00 7.81
C ALA A 166 -3.16 -1.71 6.54
N SER A 167 -2.50 -2.81 6.17
CA SER A 167 -2.85 -3.57 4.98
C SER A 167 -4.18 -4.30 5.10
N ALA A 168 -4.62 -4.67 6.31
CA ALA A 168 -5.98 -5.22 6.51
C ALA A 168 -7.06 -4.16 6.30
N VAL A 169 -6.90 -2.97 6.90
CA VAL A 169 -7.87 -1.87 6.81
C VAL A 169 -7.93 -1.31 5.39
N MET A 170 -6.78 -0.91 4.84
CA MET A 170 -6.68 -0.40 3.47
C MET A 170 -7.01 -1.51 2.46
N GLY A 171 -6.58 -2.73 2.77
CA GLY A 171 -7.12 -4.01 2.32
C GLY A 171 -8.57 -3.98 1.88
N ALA A 172 -9.42 -3.91 2.90
CA ALA A 172 -10.85 -3.92 2.78
C ALA A 172 -11.36 -2.70 2.00
N LEU A 173 -10.85 -1.49 2.30
CA LEU A 173 -11.26 -0.25 1.63
C LEU A 173 -11.04 -0.33 0.11
N PHE A 174 -9.85 -0.72 -0.32
CA PHE A 174 -9.52 -0.85 -1.74
C PHE A 174 -10.32 -1.97 -2.41
N GLY A 175 -10.58 -3.06 -1.70
CA GLY A 175 -11.45 -4.13 -2.18
C GLY A 175 -12.89 -3.66 -2.41
N LEU A 176 -13.44 -2.88 -1.48
CA LEU A 176 -14.77 -2.27 -1.60
C LEU A 176 -14.83 -1.26 -2.76
N GLN A 177 -13.80 -0.42 -2.92
CA GLN A 177 -13.72 0.49 -4.07
C GLN A 177 -13.62 -0.27 -5.40
N ARG A 178 -12.85 -1.35 -5.44
CA ARG A 178 -12.78 -2.24 -6.60
C ARG A 178 -14.14 -2.89 -6.90
N GLN A 179 -14.89 -3.27 -5.87
CA GLN A 179 -16.23 -3.85 -6.02
C GLN A 179 -17.22 -2.82 -6.58
N ALA A 180 -17.25 -1.62 -5.99
CA ALA A 180 -18.17 -0.55 -6.35
C ALA A 180 -17.94 -0.01 -7.77
N THR A 181 -16.67 0.05 -8.21
CA THR A 181 -16.31 0.69 -9.48
C THR A 181 -16.03 -0.30 -10.61
N GLY A 182 -15.91 -1.59 -10.32
CA GLY A 182 -15.59 -2.60 -11.34
C GLY A 182 -14.13 -2.56 -11.84
N GLY A 183 -13.25 -1.73 -11.28
CA GLY A 183 -11.85 -1.66 -11.68
C GLY A 183 -10.91 -1.03 -10.66
N ILE A 184 -9.63 -0.90 -11.04
CA ILE A 184 -8.55 -0.56 -10.10
C ILE A 184 -8.26 0.93 -9.98
N GLN A 185 -8.89 1.80 -10.80
CA GLN A 185 -8.55 3.22 -10.79
C GLN A 185 -8.87 3.88 -9.45
N ALA A 186 -10.05 3.60 -8.88
CA ALA A 186 -10.44 4.15 -7.59
C ALA A 186 -9.51 3.72 -6.44
N PRO A 187 -9.23 2.42 -6.22
CA PRO A 187 -8.28 2.04 -5.19
C PRO A 187 -6.86 2.52 -5.47
N MET A 188 -6.42 2.59 -6.72
CA MET A 188 -5.11 3.15 -7.08
C MET A 188 -4.98 4.62 -6.69
N LEU A 189 -5.95 5.46 -7.06
CA LEU A 189 -5.90 6.89 -6.69
C LEU A 189 -5.95 7.07 -5.16
N THR A 190 -6.76 6.28 -4.46
CA THR A 190 -6.83 6.29 -3.00
C THR A 190 -5.50 5.89 -2.38
N HIS A 191 -4.89 4.80 -2.85
CA HIS A 191 -3.63 4.27 -2.37
C HIS A 191 -2.49 5.28 -2.60
N LEU A 192 -2.35 5.82 -3.82
CA LEU A 192 -1.31 6.80 -4.15
C LEU A 192 -1.45 8.08 -3.32
N THR A 193 -2.68 8.58 -3.15
CA THR A 193 -2.95 9.77 -2.33
C THR A 193 -2.59 9.50 -0.87
N TRP A 194 -3.10 8.41 -0.31
CA TRP A 194 -2.83 8.01 1.07
C TRP A 194 -1.34 7.84 1.34
N SER A 195 -0.62 7.08 0.49
CA SER A 195 0.81 6.85 0.63
C SER A 195 1.64 8.12 0.53
N THR A 196 1.26 9.05 -0.37
CA THR A 196 1.95 10.35 -0.49
C THR A 196 1.80 11.17 0.78
N LEU A 197 0.58 11.27 1.32
CA LEU A 197 0.31 12.03 2.53
C LEU A 197 0.98 11.40 3.75
N MET A 198 0.90 10.07 3.89
CA MET A 198 1.62 9.33 4.93
C MET A 198 3.12 9.60 4.87
N LEU A 199 3.72 9.53 3.68
CA LEU A 199 5.15 9.79 3.50
C LEU A 199 5.52 11.25 3.82
N ARG A 200 4.64 12.21 3.51
CA ARG A 200 4.90 13.64 3.69
C ARG A 200 4.76 14.13 5.13
N PHE A 201 3.78 13.58 5.87
CA PHE A 201 3.33 14.14 7.14
C PHE A 201 3.56 13.22 8.34
N LEU A 202 3.71 11.91 8.15
CA LEU A 202 3.90 10.98 9.26
C LEU A 202 5.33 10.97 9.83
N PRO A 203 6.43 11.01 9.03
CA PRO A 203 7.79 10.98 9.59
C PRO A 203 8.06 12.03 10.68
N PRO A 204 7.72 13.32 10.51
CA PRO A 204 7.98 14.35 11.52
C PRO A 204 7.25 14.10 12.86
N LEU A 205 6.15 13.35 12.85
CA LEU A 205 5.38 13.05 14.05
C LEU A 205 6.13 12.07 14.99
N PHE A 206 7.06 11.29 14.44
CA PHE A 206 7.83 10.26 15.16
C PHE A 206 9.32 10.62 15.30
N ASP A 207 9.70 11.85 14.97
CA ASP A 207 11.05 12.36 15.16
C ASP A 207 11.18 12.93 16.57
N ASN A 208 11.55 12.08 17.53
CA ASN A 208 11.83 12.49 18.92
C ASN A 208 13.32 12.77 19.19
N ASP A 209 14.18 12.88 18.16
CA ASP A 209 15.62 13.14 18.34
C ASP A 209 16.08 14.44 17.65
N VAL A 210 15.77 15.58 18.27
CA VAL A 210 16.74 16.67 18.44
C VAL A 210 16.50 17.25 19.83
N PRO A 211 17.41 17.04 20.81
CA PRO A 211 17.51 17.95 21.94
C PRO A 211 17.77 19.34 21.34
N THR A 212 16.80 20.24 21.40
CA THR A 212 17.09 21.65 21.17
C THR A 212 18.20 22.02 22.15
N ALA A 213 19.37 22.36 21.62
CA ALA A 213 20.54 22.84 22.36
C ALA A 213 20.31 24.23 23.03
N ALA A 214 19.09 24.48 23.48
CA ALA A 214 18.62 25.67 24.18
C ALA A 214 18.25 25.39 25.65
N ALA A 215 18.50 24.17 26.17
CA ALA A 215 18.30 23.83 27.58
C ALA A 215 19.60 23.80 28.42
N LEU A 216 20.73 24.28 27.88
CA LEU A 216 22.01 24.41 28.60
C LEU A 216 22.71 25.74 28.29
N ARG A 217 21.97 26.84 28.34
CA ARG A 217 22.55 28.18 28.47
C ARG A 217 21.84 28.93 29.58
#